data_AF-A0AAV0BFY4-F1
#
_entry.id   AF-A0AAV0BFY4-F1
#
_cell.length_a   1.000
_cell.length_b   1.000
_cell.length_c   1.000
_cell.angle_alpha   90.00
_cell.angle_beta   90.00
_cell.angle_gamma   90.00
#
_symmetry.space_group_name_H-M   'P 1'
#
loop_
_entity.id
_entity.type
_entity.pdbx_description
1 polymer ?
#
loop_
_entity_poly.entity_id
_entity_poly.type
_entity_poly.pdbx_seq_one_letter_code
_entity_poly.pdbx_strand_id
1 'polypeptide(L)'
;MSYLNKAFMARNTCSDPASKFSALQAVKHWIATGITAKKLILGIPSHSYTYTLKSNKLTETKFSGDSKKTSHLFQSTTGVPPKAGKTADVGGDKDACGNVNPPGGQWLFKELSGTKKLTSNAKKGLGAKAKFVLRHGLAGVEVFDATGDTDDNILLRSVWKVLA
;
A
#
# COMPACT_ATOMS: atom_id res chain seq x y z
N MET A 1 19.61 9.64 -2.98
CA MET A 1 18.17 9.67 -3.35
C MET A 1 17.37 9.05 -2.21
N SER A 2 16.37 9.77 -1.70
CA SER A 2 15.41 9.26 -0.71
C SER A 2 14.21 8.65 -1.45
N TYR A 3 13.79 7.46 -1.02
CA TYR A 3 12.64 6.75 -1.57
C TYR A 3 11.53 6.72 -0.54
N LEU A 4 10.31 6.96 -1.00
CA LEU A 4 9.13 6.90 -0.15
C LEU A 4 8.24 5.73 -0.57
N ASN A 5 7.86 4.91 0.41
CA ASN A 5 6.77 3.95 0.28
C ASN A 5 5.46 4.64 0.65
N LYS A 6 4.52 4.80 -0.29
CA LYS A 6 3.16 5.23 0.06
C LYS A 6 2.33 4.00 0.41
N ALA A 7 1.88 3.91 1.66
CA ALA A 7 0.89 2.92 2.07
C ALA A 7 -0.50 3.36 1.63
N PHE A 8 -1.29 2.43 1.08
CA PHE A 8 -2.70 2.69 0.78
C PHE A 8 -3.49 2.92 2.07
N MET A 9 -3.95 4.15 2.26
CA MET A 9 -4.55 4.59 3.52
C MET A 9 -5.94 3.98 3.72
N ALA A 10 -6.23 3.56 4.96
CA ALA A 10 -7.53 2.98 5.30
C ALA A 10 -8.66 4.01 5.37
N ARG A 11 -8.34 5.30 5.64
CA ARG A 11 -9.32 6.37 5.84
C ARG A 11 -8.93 7.66 5.13
N ASN A 12 -9.94 8.36 4.61
CA ASN A 12 -9.81 9.65 3.93
C ASN A 12 -9.20 10.73 4.81
N THR A 13 -9.26 10.64 6.14
CA THR A 13 -8.78 11.70 7.05
C THR A 13 -7.28 11.59 7.36
N CYS A 14 -6.65 10.46 7.05
CA CYS A 14 -5.23 10.22 7.23
C CYS A 14 -4.50 10.09 5.88
N SER A 15 -5.06 10.70 4.82
CA SER A 15 -4.57 10.61 3.45
C SER A 15 -3.89 11.91 3.02
N ASP A 16 -3.35 11.89 1.80
CA ASP A 16 -2.77 13.05 1.14
C ASP A 16 -3.85 14.14 0.96
N PRO A 17 -3.60 15.42 1.34
CA PRO A 17 -4.57 16.50 1.14
C PRO A 17 -5.01 16.66 -0.31
N ALA A 18 -4.12 16.36 -1.26
CA ALA A 18 -4.37 16.45 -2.69
C ALA A 18 -4.99 15.16 -3.27
N SER A 19 -4.98 14.05 -2.55
CA SER A 19 -5.51 12.76 -3.03
C SER A 19 -6.34 12.08 -1.94
N LYS A 20 -7.67 12.12 -2.10
CA LYS A 20 -8.64 11.67 -1.09
C LYS A 20 -9.04 10.19 -1.22
N PHE A 21 -8.34 9.40 -2.01
CA PHE A 21 -8.66 8.00 -2.21
C PHE A 21 -8.27 7.14 -0.99
N SER A 22 -9.21 6.32 -0.51
CA SER A 22 -8.95 5.36 0.57
C SER A 22 -9.84 4.13 0.45
N ALA A 23 -9.47 3.08 1.21
CA ALA A 23 -10.27 1.86 1.32
C ALA A 23 -11.71 2.17 1.79
N LEU A 24 -11.87 3.08 2.76
CA LEU A 24 -13.18 3.46 3.26
C LEU A 24 -14.04 4.16 2.21
N GLN A 25 -13.44 5.02 1.38
CA GLN A 25 -14.19 5.70 0.32
C GLN A 25 -14.64 4.70 -0.76
N ALA A 26 -13.78 3.75 -1.14
CA ALA A 26 -14.12 2.70 -2.09
C ALA A 26 -15.26 1.82 -1.57
N VAL A 27 -15.19 1.37 -0.32
CA VAL A 27 -16.27 0.59 0.32
C VAL A 27 -17.59 1.38 0.33
N LYS A 28 -17.56 2.66 0.68
CA LYS A 28 -18.76 3.50 0.66
C LYS A 28 -19.36 3.64 -0.74
N HIS A 29 -18.54 3.77 -1.78
CA HIS A 29 -19.02 3.84 -3.15
C HIS A 29 -19.70 2.54 -3.57
N TRP A 30 -19.09 1.38 -3.32
CA TRP A 30 -19.71 0.09 -3.62
C TRP A 30 -21.03 -0.14 -2.88
N ILE A 31 -21.13 0.30 -1.62
CA ILE A 31 -22.39 0.21 -0.88
C ILE A 31 -23.45 1.15 -1.47
N ALA A 32 -23.06 2.35 -1.87
CA ALA A 32 -23.97 3.32 -2.48
C ALA A 32 -24.56 2.84 -3.81
N THR A 33 -23.89 1.92 -4.53
CA THR A 33 -24.44 1.30 -5.74
C THR A 33 -25.35 0.10 -5.46
N GLY A 34 -25.59 -0.25 -4.19
CA GLY A 34 -26.48 -1.34 -3.77
C GLY A 34 -25.77 -2.64 -3.41
N ILE A 35 -24.43 -2.72 -3.47
CA ILE A 35 -23.71 -3.91 -3.02
C ILE A 35 -23.64 -3.92 -1.50
N THR A 36 -24.22 -4.95 -0.88
CA THR A 36 -24.16 -5.12 0.58
C THR A 36 -22.72 -5.37 1.04
N ALA A 37 -22.33 -4.78 2.18
CA ALA A 37 -21.00 -4.93 2.79
C ALA A 37 -20.51 -6.39 2.86
N LYS A 38 -21.39 -7.33 3.25
CA LYS A 38 -21.12 -8.78 3.34
C LYS A 38 -20.77 -9.49 2.01
N LYS A 39 -20.79 -8.77 0.88
CA LYS A 39 -20.36 -9.26 -0.44
C LYS A 39 -19.04 -8.62 -0.91
N LEU A 40 -18.48 -7.71 -0.13
CA LEU A 40 -17.25 -6.99 -0.46
C LEU A 40 -16.05 -7.65 0.21
N ILE A 41 -15.01 -7.91 -0.57
CA ILE A 41 -13.72 -8.43 -0.09
C ILE A 41 -12.69 -7.30 -0.22
N LEU A 42 -11.95 -7.02 0.87
CA LEU A 42 -10.94 -5.96 0.87
C LEU A 42 -9.57 -6.48 0.45
N GLY A 43 -9.02 -5.94 -0.65
CA GLY A 43 -7.67 -6.23 -1.10
C GLY A 43 -6.57 -5.72 -0.15
N ILE A 44 -5.57 -6.56 0.08
CA ILE A 44 -4.35 -6.28 0.83
C ILE A 44 -3.17 -6.53 -0.11
N PRO A 45 -2.50 -5.49 -0.62
CA PRO A 45 -1.31 -5.70 -1.43
C PRO A 45 -0.18 -6.24 -0.54
N SER A 46 0.45 -7.34 -0.98
CA SER A 46 1.71 -7.85 -0.43
C SER A 46 2.92 -7.21 -1.12
N HIS A 47 2.72 -6.03 -1.70
CA HIS A 47 3.74 -5.23 -2.37
C HIS A 47 3.50 -3.74 -2.07
N SER A 48 4.49 -2.90 -2.35
CA SER A 48 4.39 -1.44 -2.30
C SER A 48 4.83 -0.82 -3.61
N TYR A 49 4.44 0.44 -3.80
CA TYR A 49 5.04 1.32 -4.79
C TYR A 49 6.01 2.26 -4.11
N THR A 50 7.18 2.42 -4.71
CA THR A 50 8.18 3.41 -4.33
C THR A 50 8.24 4.53 -5.36
N TYR A 51 8.56 5.72 -4.88
CA TYR A 51 8.60 6.92 -5.73
C TYR A 51 9.93 7.65 -5.58
N THR A 52 10.40 8.21 -6.70
CA THR A 52 11.51 9.16 -6.73
C THR A 52 11.02 10.53 -6.29
N LEU A 53 11.63 11.08 -5.25
CA LEU A 53 11.28 12.41 -4.75
C LEU A 53 11.91 13.51 -5.61
N LYS A 54 11.20 14.64 -5.81
CA LYS A 54 11.75 15.85 -6.46
C LYS A 54 12.83 16.53 -5.60
N SER A 55 12.84 16.27 -4.30
CA SER A 55 13.77 16.84 -3.33
C SER A 55 14.28 15.75 -2.40
N ASN A 56 15.55 15.85 -2.01
CA ASN A 56 16.14 14.99 -0.99
C ASN A 56 15.81 15.45 0.45
N LYS A 57 15.27 16.66 0.62
CA LYS A 57 14.81 17.20 1.89
C LYS A 57 13.31 16.97 2.04
N LEU A 58 12.93 16.21 3.07
CA LEU A 58 11.53 16.03 3.43
C LEU A 58 10.97 17.33 3.99
N THR A 59 9.81 17.74 3.49
CA THR A 59 9.06 18.86 4.05
C THR A 59 7.90 18.33 4.89
N GLU A 60 7.48 19.11 5.89
CA GLU A 60 6.24 18.82 6.58
C GLU A 60 5.06 19.02 5.65
N THR A 61 4.14 18.07 5.71
CA THR A 61 2.89 18.04 4.93
C THR A 61 1.74 17.85 5.92
N LYS A 62 0.51 18.16 5.51
CA LYS A 62 -0.68 18.00 6.36
C LYS A 62 -1.42 16.71 6.00
N PHE A 63 -2.28 16.23 6.91
CA PHE A 63 -3.26 15.20 6.58
C PHE A 63 -4.53 15.84 6.02
N SER A 64 -5.16 15.16 5.07
CA SER A 64 -6.42 15.57 4.44
C SER A 64 -7.60 15.83 5.39
N GLY A 65 -7.63 15.18 6.57
CA GLY A 65 -8.71 15.35 7.55
C GLY A 65 -8.29 15.87 8.92
N ASP A 66 -7.03 16.27 9.07
CA ASP A 66 -6.52 16.85 10.32
C ASP A 66 -5.34 17.79 10.01
N SER A 67 -5.66 19.06 9.76
CA SER A 67 -4.66 20.10 9.42
C SER A 67 -3.75 20.47 10.59
N LYS A 68 -4.10 20.06 11.81
CA LYS A 68 -3.29 20.29 13.01
C LYS A 68 -2.15 19.28 13.12
N LYS A 69 -2.24 18.13 12.45
CA LYS A 69 -1.18 17.12 12.41
C LYS A 69 -0.32 17.25 11.17
N THR A 70 0.99 17.07 11.34
CA THR A 70 1.97 17.04 10.25
C THR A 70 2.42 15.62 9.93
N SER A 71 2.93 15.45 8.72
CA SER A 71 3.42 14.21 8.15
C SER A 71 4.61 14.48 7.25
N HIS A 72 5.51 13.51 7.10
CA HIS A 72 6.54 13.54 6.05
C HIS A 72 6.21 12.59 4.88
N LEU A 73 5.01 12.01 4.86
CA LEU A 73 4.62 10.99 3.87
C LEU A 73 4.13 11.56 2.54
N PHE A 74 3.74 12.83 2.45
CA PHE A 74 3.11 13.36 1.22
C PHE A 74 4.06 14.27 0.45
N GLN A 75 5.17 13.69 -0.02
CA GLN A 75 6.20 14.43 -0.76
C GLN A 75 5.89 14.49 -2.25
N SER A 76 6.40 15.53 -2.92
CA SER A 76 6.36 15.67 -4.38
C SER A 76 7.27 14.65 -5.05
N THR A 77 6.74 13.94 -6.05
CA THR A 77 7.44 12.87 -6.78
C THR A 77 7.70 13.23 -8.24
N THR A 78 8.68 12.59 -8.86
CA THR A 78 8.86 12.60 -10.32
C THR A 78 8.04 11.47 -10.97
N GLY A 79 7.92 11.49 -12.30
CA GLY A 79 7.35 10.39 -13.08
C GLY A 79 8.32 9.23 -13.34
N VAL A 80 9.54 9.30 -12.80
CA VAL A 80 10.57 8.28 -13.01
C VAL A 80 10.57 7.32 -11.82
N PRO A 81 10.15 6.06 -12.00
CA PRO A 81 10.17 5.09 -10.92
C PRO A 81 11.61 4.84 -10.44
N PRO A 82 11.82 4.70 -9.12
CA PRO A 82 13.11 4.34 -8.58
C PRO A 82 13.41 2.85 -8.81
N LYS A 83 14.59 2.39 -8.37
CA LYS A 83 14.92 0.97 -8.38
C LYS A 83 13.85 0.16 -7.65
N ALA A 84 13.31 -0.84 -8.35
CA ALA A 84 12.36 -1.81 -7.83
C ALA A 84 13.04 -2.86 -6.93
N GLY A 85 12.24 -3.77 -6.39
CA GLY A 85 12.72 -4.94 -5.68
C GLY A 85 13.63 -5.81 -6.55
N LYS A 86 14.27 -6.81 -5.93
CA LYS A 86 15.08 -7.79 -6.66
C LYS A 86 14.23 -8.65 -7.59
N THR A 87 12.98 -8.91 -7.22
CA THR A 87 12.04 -9.74 -7.96
C THR A 87 10.75 -9.01 -8.30
N ALA A 88 10.38 -7.96 -7.57
CA ALA A 88 9.24 -7.12 -7.95
C ALA A 88 9.61 -6.22 -9.14
N ASP A 89 8.88 -6.36 -10.24
CA ASP A 89 8.79 -5.36 -11.31
C ASP A 89 10.17 -4.84 -11.76
N VAL A 90 11.08 -5.78 -12.01
CA VAL A 90 12.49 -5.52 -12.36
C VAL A 90 12.64 -4.82 -13.71
N GLY A 91 11.59 -4.77 -14.52
CA GLY A 91 11.61 -4.32 -15.91
C GLY A 91 12.42 -5.25 -16.81
N GLY A 92 12.63 -4.85 -18.06
CA GLY A 92 13.44 -5.58 -19.04
C GLY A 92 12.64 -6.46 -20.00
N ASP A 93 11.42 -6.85 -19.62
CA ASP A 93 10.51 -7.57 -20.51
C ASP A 93 9.98 -6.66 -21.62
N LYS A 94 9.77 -7.22 -22.81
CA LYS A 94 9.15 -6.51 -23.93
C LYS A 94 7.63 -6.57 -23.84
N ASP A 95 6.98 -5.45 -24.08
CA ASP A 95 5.52 -5.40 -24.28
C ASP A 95 5.12 -6.08 -25.60
N ALA A 96 3.80 -6.15 -25.86
CA ALA A 96 3.26 -6.72 -27.11
C ALA A 96 3.70 -5.96 -28.38
N CYS A 97 4.21 -4.74 -28.23
CA CYS A 97 4.73 -3.89 -29.30
C CYS A 97 6.27 -4.00 -29.46
N GLY A 98 6.94 -4.80 -28.62
CA GLY A 98 8.39 -4.99 -28.64
C GLY A 98 9.20 -3.97 -27.83
N ASN A 99 8.55 -3.03 -27.13
CA ASN A 99 9.22 -2.02 -26.30
C ASN A 99 9.61 -2.62 -24.95
N VAL A 100 10.82 -2.27 -24.47
CA VAL A 100 11.28 -2.72 -23.15
C VAL A 100 10.56 -1.94 -22.06
N ASN A 101 9.91 -2.66 -21.14
CA ASN A 101 9.28 -2.07 -19.98
C ASN A 101 10.34 -1.62 -18.96
N PRO A 102 10.31 -0.36 -18.51
CA PRO A 102 11.16 0.07 -17.41
C PRO A 102 10.69 -0.58 -16.10
N PRO A 103 11.56 -0.66 -15.07
CA PRO A 103 11.13 -1.10 -13.74
C PRO A 103 10.06 -0.15 -13.19
N GLY A 104 8.93 -0.64 -12.71
CA GLY A 104 7.84 0.21 -12.20
C GLY A 104 7.98 0.64 -10.72
N GLY A 105 9.11 0.34 -10.09
CA GLY A 105 9.39 0.78 -8.71
C GLY A 105 8.58 0.03 -7.64
N GLN A 106 8.10 -1.18 -7.96
CA GLN A 106 7.42 -2.03 -6.99
C GLN A 106 8.40 -2.76 -6.08
N TRP A 107 7.98 -3.06 -4.87
CA TRP A 107 8.73 -3.88 -3.92
C TRP A 107 7.78 -4.86 -3.24
N LEU A 108 8.14 -6.15 -3.20
CA LEU A 108 7.38 -7.13 -2.42
C LEU A 108 7.56 -6.83 -0.92
N PHE A 109 6.53 -7.16 -0.13
CA PHE A 109 6.56 -6.99 1.32
C PHE A 109 7.75 -7.72 1.95
N LYS A 110 8.07 -8.93 1.48
CA LYS A 110 9.28 -9.67 1.90
C LYS A 110 10.59 -8.94 1.62
N GLU A 111 10.67 -8.23 0.49
CA GLU A 111 11.88 -7.48 0.12
C GLU A 111 12.02 -6.23 0.97
N LEU A 112 10.92 -5.50 1.21
CA LEU A 112 10.91 -4.34 2.11
C LEU A 112 11.27 -4.75 3.55
N SER A 113 10.75 -5.89 4.00
CA SER A 113 11.04 -6.46 5.32
C SER A 113 12.51 -6.86 5.43
N GLY A 114 13.00 -7.69 4.49
CA GLY A 114 14.38 -8.19 4.48
C GLY A 114 15.43 -7.09 4.30
N THR A 115 15.11 -6.02 3.56
CA THR A 115 15.99 -4.85 3.39
C THR A 115 15.81 -3.77 4.46
N LYS A 116 15.02 -4.02 5.51
CA LYS A 116 14.77 -3.09 6.63
C LYS A 116 14.26 -1.71 6.17
N LYS A 117 13.50 -1.68 5.08
CA LYS A 117 12.83 -0.46 4.56
C LYS A 117 11.48 -0.21 5.25
N LEU A 118 10.97 -1.19 5.98
CA LEU A 118 9.82 -1.03 6.89
C LEU A 118 10.29 -0.64 8.29
N THR A 119 9.36 -0.19 9.15
CA THR A 119 9.64 0.03 10.58
C THR A 119 10.33 -1.19 11.20
N SER A 120 11.14 -1.02 12.24
CA SER A 120 12.16 -1.96 12.77
C SER A 120 11.87 -3.47 12.81
N ASN A 121 10.60 -3.91 12.78
CA ASN A 121 10.20 -5.32 12.73
C ASN A 121 9.12 -5.67 11.70
N ALA A 122 8.71 -4.72 10.83
CA ALA A 122 7.58 -4.84 9.88
C ALA A 122 6.22 -5.22 10.50
N LYS A 123 6.08 -5.26 11.84
CA LYS A 123 4.84 -5.70 12.52
C LYS A 123 3.82 -4.58 12.68
N LYS A 124 4.24 -3.32 12.57
CA LYS A 124 3.34 -2.17 12.75
C LYS A 124 2.33 -2.12 11.61
N GLY A 125 1.05 -2.24 11.95
CA GLY A 125 -0.05 -2.21 10.98
C GLY A 125 -0.47 -3.58 10.44
N LEU A 126 0.22 -4.66 10.78
CA LEU A 126 -0.22 -6.02 10.45
C LEU A 126 -1.62 -6.30 11.03
N GLY A 127 -2.45 -6.98 10.24
CA GLY A 127 -3.86 -7.26 10.58
C GLY A 127 -4.78 -6.02 10.63
N ALA A 128 -4.29 -4.79 10.42
CA ALA A 128 -5.12 -3.58 10.54
C ALA A 128 -6.26 -3.54 9.51
N LYS A 129 -6.02 -4.04 8.28
CA LYS A 129 -7.03 -4.18 7.22
C LYS A 129 -8.03 -5.29 7.53
N ALA A 130 -7.61 -6.41 8.12
CA ALA A 130 -8.53 -7.44 8.62
C ALA A 130 -9.44 -6.89 9.73
N LYS A 131 -8.90 -6.09 10.67
CA LYS A 131 -9.73 -5.42 11.70
C LYS A 131 -10.69 -4.40 11.07
N PHE A 132 -10.30 -3.77 9.96
CA PHE A 132 -11.19 -2.88 9.22
C PHE A 132 -12.36 -3.66 8.60
N VAL A 133 -12.11 -4.82 7.99
CA VAL A 133 -13.12 -5.71 7.41
C VAL A 133 -14.19 -6.07 8.45
N LEU A 134 -13.77 -6.53 9.64
CA LEU A 134 -14.69 -6.84 10.73
C LEU A 134 -15.53 -5.64 11.16
N ARG A 135 -14.89 -4.48 11.40
CA ARG A 135 -15.58 -3.25 11.84
C ARG A 135 -16.60 -2.72 10.83
N HIS A 136 -16.46 -3.05 9.55
CA HIS A 136 -17.34 -2.58 8.49
C HIS A 136 -18.25 -3.67 7.93
N GLY A 137 -18.29 -4.86 8.55
CA GLY A 137 -19.14 -5.97 8.13
C GLY A 137 -18.85 -6.46 6.70
N LEU A 138 -17.59 -6.36 6.28
CA LEU A 138 -17.15 -6.84 4.96
C LEU A 138 -17.04 -8.38 4.96
N ALA A 139 -17.11 -9.00 3.78
CA ALA A 139 -17.09 -10.45 3.62
C ALA A 139 -15.74 -11.08 4.03
N GLY A 140 -14.65 -10.36 3.83
CA GLY A 140 -13.31 -10.88 4.06
C GLY A 140 -12.24 -10.03 3.41
N VAL A 141 -11.09 -10.66 3.19
CA VAL A 141 -9.91 -10.04 2.59
C VAL A 141 -9.37 -10.92 1.47
N GLU A 142 -8.74 -10.26 0.50
CA GLU A 142 -7.95 -10.88 -0.54
C GLU A 142 -6.52 -10.34 -0.39
N VAL A 143 -5.50 -11.18 -0.56
CA VAL A 143 -4.10 -10.79 -0.46
C VAL A 143 -3.47 -10.92 -1.83
N PHE A 144 -3.03 -9.79 -2.40
CA PHE A 144 -2.49 -9.71 -3.75
C PHE A 144 -0.97 -9.47 -3.75
N ASP A 145 -0.15 -10.47 -4.04
CA ASP A 145 -0.46 -11.91 -4.05
C ASP A 145 0.27 -12.64 -2.90
N ALA A 146 -0.02 -13.92 -2.67
CA ALA A 146 0.58 -14.66 -1.56
C ALA A 146 2.13 -14.72 -1.62
N THR A 147 2.72 -14.69 -2.81
CA THR A 147 4.18 -14.81 -3.04
C THR A 147 4.97 -13.57 -2.62
N GLY A 148 4.28 -12.44 -2.40
CA GLY A 148 4.89 -11.21 -1.88
C GLY A 148 5.13 -11.21 -0.37
N ASP A 149 4.51 -12.13 0.38
CA ASP A 149 4.72 -12.29 1.82
C ASP A 149 6.10 -12.87 2.15
N THR A 150 6.54 -12.71 3.39
CA THR A 150 7.76 -13.35 3.93
C THR A 150 7.62 -14.87 3.92
N ASP A 151 8.74 -15.59 3.94
CA ASP A 151 8.77 -17.07 4.02
C ASP A 151 7.98 -17.63 5.23
N ASP A 152 7.94 -16.91 6.35
CA ASP A 152 7.17 -17.28 7.55
C ASP A 152 5.66 -16.92 7.48
N ASN A 153 5.21 -16.37 6.36
CA ASN A 153 3.83 -15.92 6.09
C ASN A 153 3.32 -14.89 7.12
N ILE A 154 4.13 -13.92 7.53
CA ILE A 154 3.75 -13.01 8.62
C ILE A 154 2.57 -12.10 8.25
N LEU A 155 2.39 -11.73 6.98
CA LEU A 155 1.24 -10.95 6.53
C LEU A 155 -0.03 -11.80 6.56
N LEU A 156 -0.02 -12.98 5.93
CA LEU A 156 -1.16 -13.91 5.90
C LEU A 156 -1.56 -14.37 7.31
N ARG A 157 -0.60 -14.74 8.15
CA ARG A 157 -0.85 -15.12 9.55
C ARG A 157 -1.45 -13.96 10.35
N SER A 158 -1.05 -12.72 10.07
CA SER A 158 -1.61 -11.55 10.76
C SER A 158 -3.08 -11.31 10.41
N VAL A 159 -3.47 -11.66 9.19
CA VAL A 159 -4.86 -11.61 8.72
C VAL A 159 -5.66 -12.73 9.35
N TRP A 160 -5.15 -13.96 9.28
CA TRP A 160 -5.79 -15.15 9.85
C TRP A 160 -6.12 -14.96 11.32
N LYS A 161 -5.14 -14.50 12.13
CA LYS A 161 -5.31 -14.22 13.57
C LYS A 161 -6.42 -13.23 13.93
N VAL A 162 -6.94 -12.47 12.96
CA VAL A 162 -8.03 -11.52 13.19
C VAL A 162 -9.37 -12.09 12.73
N LEU A 163 -9.39 -12.91 11.67
CA LEU A 163 -10.63 -13.38 11.05
C LEU A 163 -11.06 -14.79 11.50
N ALA A 164 -10.16 -15.57 12.10
CA ALA A 164 -10.37 -16.91 12.62
C ALA A 164 -10.00 -16.98 14.10
#